data_AF-A0A447T6D2-F1
#
_entry.id   AF-A0A447T6D2-F1
#
_cell.length_a   1.000
_cell.length_b   1.000
_cell.length_c   1.000
_cell.angle_alpha   90.00
_cell.angle_beta   90.00
_cell.angle_gamma   90.00
#
_symmetry.space_group_name_H-M   'P 1'
#
loop_
_entity.id
_entity.type
_entity.pdbx_description
1 polymer ?
#
loop_
_entity_poly.entity_id
_entity_poly.type
_entity_poly.pdbx_seq_one_letter_code
_entity_poly.pdbx_strand_id
1 'polypeptide(L)'
;MQVMPFWPRHIGTPRHNLFDLSTNLRYGCTILRHYLDIERGDLYRALGRYNGSLGKPEYPNLVVGAWKRNWSWTAPPSLRLAGDNLTRAR
;
A
#
# COMPACT_ATOMS: atom_id res chain seq x y z
N MET A 1 4.96 -8.06 -6.04
CA MET A 1 5.38 -6.93 -5.19
C MET A 1 6.82 -7.05 -4.65
N GLN A 2 7.71 -7.88 -5.22
CA GLN A 2 9.12 -8.00 -4.80
C GLN A 2 9.32 -8.27 -3.30
N VAL A 3 8.45 -9.13 -2.73
CA VAL A 3 8.51 -9.54 -1.34
C VAL A 3 9.85 -10.22 -1.05
N MET A 4 10.54 -9.80 0.00
CA MET A 4 11.83 -10.37 0.38
C MET A 4 11.67 -11.83 0.84
N PRO A 5 12.61 -12.74 0.47
CA PRO A 5 12.47 -14.19 0.66
C PRO A 5 12.54 -14.66 2.12
N PHE A 6 12.82 -13.77 3.08
CA PHE A 6 12.73 -14.11 4.50
C PHE A 6 11.28 -14.11 5.01
N TRP A 7 10.35 -13.36 4.39
CA TRP A 7 8.97 -13.22 4.89
C TRP A 7 8.20 -14.55 4.99
N PRO A 8 8.27 -15.47 4.01
CA PRO A 8 7.64 -16.78 4.13
C PRO A 8 8.10 -17.59 5.35
N ARG A 9 9.32 -17.33 5.84
CA ARG A 9 9.87 -17.99 7.04
C ARG A 9 9.29 -17.42 8.34
N HIS A 10 8.74 -16.21 8.31
CA HIS A 10 8.22 -15.51 9.48
C HIS A 10 6.69 -15.61 9.60
N ILE A 11 5.97 -15.47 8.48
CA ILE A 11 4.50 -15.38 8.48
C ILE A 11 3.84 -16.37 7.51
N GLY A 12 4.63 -17.30 6.97
CA GLY A 12 4.21 -18.20 5.89
C GLY A 12 4.06 -19.65 6.31
N THR A 13 3.94 -20.50 5.28
CA THR A 13 3.99 -21.96 5.42
C THR A 13 5.00 -22.52 4.41
N PRO A 14 5.55 -23.73 4.63
CA PRO A 14 6.49 -24.36 3.68
C PRO A 14 5.93 -24.55 2.26
N ARG A 15 4.61 -24.49 2.09
CA ARG A 15 3.94 -24.61 0.77
C ARG A 15 3.85 -23.29 0.01
N HIS A 16 4.11 -22.15 0.65
CA HIS A 16 4.00 -20.85 0.00
C HIS A 16 5.21 -20.60 -0.92
N ASN A 17 4.93 -20.37 -2.20
CA ASN A 17 5.91 -20.02 -3.20
C ASN A 17 5.77 -18.55 -3.62
N LEU A 18 6.82 -17.74 -3.43
CA LEU A 18 6.81 -16.32 -3.82
C LEU A 18 6.88 -16.10 -5.34
N PHE A 19 7.18 -17.13 -6.14
CA PHE A 19 7.07 -17.04 -7.60
C PHE A 19 5.61 -17.12 -8.07
N ASP A 20 4.71 -17.63 -7.25
CA ASP A 20 3.28 -17.62 -7.57
C ASP A 20 2.74 -16.20 -7.41
N LEU A 21 2.15 -15.65 -8.47
CA LEU A 21 1.66 -14.27 -8.49
C LEU A 21 0.69 -13.98 -7.34
N SER A 22 -0.30 -14.86 -7.11
CA SER A 22 -1.31 -14.67 -6.07
C SER A 22 -0.69 -14.66 -4.67
N THR A 23 0.23 -15.59 -4.42
CA THR A 23 0.99 -15.65 -3.16
C THR A 23 1.79 -14.37 -2.98
N ASN A 24 2.55 -13.95 -4.00
CA ASN A 24 3.38 -12.75 -3.94
C ASN A 24 2.56 -11.48 -3.65
N LEU A 25 1.40 -11.34 -4.30
CA LEU A 25 0.46 -10.23 -4.06
C LEU A 25 -0.12 -10.25 -2.65
N ARG A 26 -0.58 -11.41 -2.16
CA ARG A 26 -1.10 -11.55 -0.79
C ARG A 26 -0.06 -11.16 0.25
N TYR A 27 1.16 -11.67 0.14
CA TYR A 27 2.24 -11.27 1.05
C TYR A 27 2.51 -9.77 0.98
N GLY A 28 2.66 -9.21 -0.22
CA GLY A 28 2.97 -7.79 -0.37
C GLY A 28 1.90 -6.89 0.24
N CYS A 29 0.62 -7.18 0.01
CA CYS A 29 -0.50 -6.44 0.61
C CYS A 29 -0.54 -6.59 2.13
N THR A 30 -0.38 -7.81 2.66
CA THR A 30 -0.41 -8.06 4.10
C THR A 30 0.74 -7.36 4.82
N ILE A 31 1.96 -7.41 4.27
CA ILE A 31 3.14 -6.73 4.85
C ILE A 31 2.96 -5.21 4.80
N LEU A 32 2.45 -4.66 3.68
CA LEU A 32 2.19 -3.23 3.59
C LEU A 32 1.12 -2.77 4.59
N ARG A 33 0.02 -3.54 4.74
CA ARG A 33 -1.02 -3.27 5.75
C ARG A 33 -0.43 -3.28 7.16
N HIS A 34 0.39 -4.27 7.48
CA HIS A 34 1.07 -4.35 8.76
C HIS A 34 1.92 -3.10 9.04
N TYR A 35 2.68 -2.61 8.06
CA TYR A 35 3.45 -1.38 8.24
C TYR A 35 2.58 -0.12 8.31
N LEU A 36 1.45 -0.08 7.63
CA LEU A 36 0.48 1.00 7.80
C LEU A 36 -0.09 1.01 9.22
N ASP A 37 -0.32 -0.14 9.84
CA ASP A 37 -0.77 -0.23 11.24
C ASP A 37 0.32 0.29 12.20
N ILE A 38 1.57 -0.15 12.01
CA ILE A 38 2.71 0.32 12.80
C ILE A 38 2.89 1.84 12.69
N GLU A 39 2.79 2.38 11.48
CA GLU A 39 2.98 3.80 11.19
C GLU A 39 1.69 4.61 11.32
N ARG A 40 0.63 4.05 11.92
CA ARG A 40 -0.63 4.73 12.23
C ARG A 40 -1.28 5.42 11.02
N GLY A 41 -1.20 4.76 9.86
CA GLY A 41 -1.73 5.25 8.60
C GLY A 41 -0.79 6.18 7.82
N ASP A 42 0.42 6.47 8.31
CA ASP A 42 1.42 7.20 7.53
C ASP A 42 1.95 6.29 6.40
N LEU A 43 1.38 6.46 5.21
CA LEU A 43 1.73 5.71 4.01
C LEU A 43 3.19 5.94 3.60
N TYR A 44 3.72 7.14 3.79
CA TYR A 44 5.10 7.45 3.40
C TYR A 44 6.08 6.64 4.24
N ARG A 45 5.89 6.63 5.56
CA ARG A 45 6.71 5.83 6.48
C ARG A 45 6.51 4.33 6.27
N ALA A 46 5.27 3.89 6.02
CA ALA A 46 4.97 2.48 5.73
C ALA A 46 5.66 1.97 4.46
N LEU A 47 5.66 2.75 3.37
CA LEU A 47 6.39 2.43 2.14
C LEU A 47 7.91 2.38 2.37
N GLY A 48 8.45 3.30 3.18
CA GLY A 48 9.85 3.27 3.61
C GLY A 48 10.19 1.97 4.34
N ARG A 49 9.35 1.50 5.27
CA ARG A 49 9.55 0.19 5.93
C ARG A 49 9.43 -0.99 4.97
N TYR A 50 8.43 -0.97 4.08
CA TYR A 50 8.22 -2.03 3.11
C TYR A 50 9.45 -2.26 2.23
N ASN A 51 10.07 -1.17 1.79
CA ASN A 51 11.28 -1.22 0.95
C ASN A 51 12.59 -1.41 1.73
N GLY A 52 12.63 -1.03 3.01
CA GLY A 52 13.86 -1.01 3.81
C GLY A 52 14.61 0.33 3.79
N SER A 53 13.92 1.42 3.45
CA SER A 53 14.44 2.77 3.30
C SER A 53 13.75 3.76 4.24
N LEU A 54 13.45 3.35 5.48
CA LEU A 54 12.72 4.18 6.44
C LEU A 54 13.32 5.58 6.59
N GLY A 55 12.48 6.62 6.44
CA GLY A 55 12.89 8.03 6.52
C GLY A 55 13.42 8.60 5.20
N LYS A 56 13.68 7.77 4.19
CA LYS A 56 14.17 8.22 2.88
C LYS A 56 13.00 8.48 1.90
N PRO A 57 13.02 9.62 1.17
CA PRO A 57 11.90 10.04 0.32
C PRO A 57 11.80 9.33 -1.02
N GLU A 58 12.87 8.77 -1.53
CA GLU A 58 12.96 8.37 -2.93
C GLU A 58 11.93 7.29 -3.27
N TYR A 59 11.91 6.18 -2.52
CA TYR A 59 10.99 5.09 -2.78
C TYR A 59 9.52 5.47 -2.54
N PRO A 60 9.13 6.09 -1.40
CA PRO A 60 7.76 6.54 -1.20
C PRO A 60 7.28 7.51 -2.28
N ASN A 61 8.11 8.49 -2.68
CA ASN A 61 7.73 9.46 -3.70
C ASN A 61 7.58 8.84 -5.08
N LEU A 62 8.41 7.85 -5.43
CA LEU A 62 8.27 7.11 -6.68
C LEU A 62 6.93 6.37 -6.75
N VAL A 63 6.57 5.65 -5.68
CA VAL A 63 5.31 4.88 -5.61
C VAL A 63 4.10 5.81 -5.62
N VAL A 64 4.07 6.81 -4.74
CA VAL A 64 2.94 7.76 -4.64
C VAL A 64 2.82 8.60 -5.91
N GLY A 65 3.95 9.00 -6.50
CA GLY A 65 3.97 9.72 -7.77
C GLY A 65 3.38 8.91 -8.91
N ALA A 66 3.77 7.64 -9.05
CA ALA A 66 3.22 6.75 -10.07
C ALA A 66 1.72 6.49 -9.85
N TRP A 67 1.31 6.25 -8.60
CA TRP A 67 -0.10 6.07 -8.24
C TRP A 67 -0.94 7.28 -8.64
N LYS A 68 -0.55 8.48 -8.20
CA LYS A 68 -1.31 9.71 -8.46
C LYS A 68 -1.44 10.02 -9.94
N ARG A 69 -0.38 9.76 -10.72
CA ARG A 69 -0.36 10.05 -12.17
C ARG A 69 -1.23 9.11 -13.00
N ASN A 70 -1.25 7.82 -12.67
CA ASN A 70 -1.80 6.82 -13.58
C ASN A 70 -3.07 6.13 -13.06
N TRP A 71 -3.29 6.09 -11.75
CA TRP A 71 -4.34 5.27 -11.13
C TRP A 71 -5.04 5.98 -9.96
N SER A 72 -4.94 7.31 -9.86
CA SER A 72 -5.75 8.04 -8.89
C SER A 72 -7.22 7.93 -9.29
N TRP A 73 -8.03 7.39 -8.38
CA TRP A 73 -9.45 7.28 -8.63
C TRP A 73 -10.08 8.67 -8.63
N THR A 74 -10.73 8.99 -9.73
CA THR A 74 -11.46 10.24 -9.92
C THR A 74 -12.94 9.92 -9.80
N ALA A 75 -13.55 10.34 -8.69
CA ALA A 75 -14.99 10.17 -8.49
C ALA A 75 -15.76 10.75 -9.69
N PRO A 76 -16.75 10.03 -10.25
CA PRO A 76 -17.61 10.61 -11.25
C PRO A 76 -18.38 11.79 -10.64
N PRO A 77 -18.76 12.81 -11.43
CA PRO A 77 -19.39 14.03 -10.93
C PRO A 77 -20.59 13.78 -10.01
N SER A 78 -21.39 12.75 -10.29
CA SER A 78 -22.55 12.35 -9.48
C SER A 78 -22.21 11.97 -8.04
N LEU A 79 -21.07 11.30 -7.82
CA LEU A 79 -20.59 10.90 -6.50
C LEU A 79 -19.92 12.07 -5.76
N ARG A 80 -19.37 13.05 -6.47
CA ARG A 80 -18.78 14.27 -5.86
C ARG A 80 -19.85 15.18 -5.26
N LEU A 81 -20.93 15.41 -6.01
CA LEU A 81 -22.05 16.24 -5.57
C LEU A 81 -22.74 15.66 -4.32
N ALA A 82 -22.84 14.34 -4.21
CA ALA A 82 -23.38 13.68 -3.02
C ALA A 82 -22.50 13.88 -1.77
N GLY A 83 -21.16 13.86 -1.94
CA GLY A 83 -20.21 14.12 -0.85
C GLY A 83 -20.28 15.56 -0.34
N ASP A 84 -20.26 16.54 -1.24
CA ASP A 84 -20.28 17.97 -0.89
C ASP A 84 -21.58 18.38 -0.16
N ASN A 85 -22.70 17.76 -0.50
CA ASN A 85 -23.99 18.00 0.17
C ASN A 85 -24.03 17.45 1.61
N LEU A 86 -23.31 16.37 1.90
CA LEU A 86 -23.20 15.83 3.27
C LEU A 86 -22.29 16.69 4.17
N THR A 87 -21.28 17.33 3.59
CA THR A 87 -20.37 18.23 4.33
C THR A 87 -20.98 19.60 4.63
N ARG A 88 -21.97 20.04 3.84
CA ARG A 88 -22.70 21.31 4.06
C ARG A 88 -23.93 21.17 5.00
N ALA A 89 -24.37 19.95 5.28
CA ALA A 89 -25.52 19.67 6.14
C ALA A 89 -25.14 19.43 7.62
N ARG A 90 -23.90 19.72 8.01
CA ARG A 90 -23.38 19.69 9.38
C ARG A 90 -22.82 21.05 9.74
#